data_AF-A0A3S5D3K4-F1
#
_entry.id   AF-A0A3S5D3K4-F1
#
_cell.length_a   1.000
_cell.length_b   1.000
_cell.length_c   1.000
_cell.angle_alpha   90.00
_cell.angle_beta   90.00
_cell.angle_gamma   90.00
#
_symmetry.space_group_name_H-M   'P 1'
#
loop_
_entity.id
_entity.type
_entity.pdbx_description
1 polymer ?
#
loop_
_entity_poly.entity_id
_entity_poly.type
_entity_poly.pdbx_seq_one_letter_code
_entity_poly.pdbx_strand_id
1 'polypeptide(L)'
;MEFANILLWLHIVGFVAGGATAVTMPLLERQLAQAAVDRRGELFALGNKMIQLGKVAMGLLLISGPLMWWLKWGLVVPNHWFFAKMGLIVVMLVCIVMSGLAFKKMQAGDMSVAGRSAVLGLITLVAGAGVLLTAVLAFN
;
A
#
# COMPACT_ATOMS: atom_id res chain seq x y z
N MET A 1 27.74 -4.76 -2.00
CA MET A 1 26.51 -4.40 -2.73
C MET A 1 26.60 -2.96 -3.16
N GLU A 2 26.33 -2.66 -4.43
CA GLU A 2 26.20 -1.26 -4.87
C GLU A 2 24.98 -0.60 -4.20
N PHE A 3 25.06 0.71 -3.95
CA PHE A 3 24.00 1.47 -3.28
C PHE A 3 22.63 1.35 -3.98
N ALA A 4 22.62 1.30 -5.31
CA ALA A 4 21.41 1.09 -6.11
C ALA A 4 20.70 -0.24 -5.81
N ASN A 5 21.47 -1.31 -5.53
CA ASN A 5 20.91 -2.63 -5.20
C ASN A 5 20.28 -2.63 -3.80
N ILE A 6 20.85 -1.88 -2.86
CA ILE A 6 20.27 -1.70 -1.52
C ILE A 6 18.95 -0.93 -1.63
N LEU A 7 18.92 0.15 -2.41
CA LEU A 7 17.69 0.91 -2.66
C LEU A 7 16.60 0.07 -3.33
N LEU A 8 16.97 -0.75 -4.33
CA LEU A 8 16.04 -1.66 -4.98
C LEU A 8 15.50 -2.70 -4.01
N TRP A 9 16.37 -3.29 -3.18
CA TRP A 9 15.95 -4.23 -2.15
C TRP A 9 14.96 -3.58 -1.16
N LEU A 10 15.28 -2.38 -0.65
CA LEU A 10 14.39 -1.62 0.22
C LEU A 10 13.06 -1.29 -0.46
N HIS A 11 13.07 -0.93 -1.75
CA HIS A 11 11.86 -0.67 -2.51
C HIS A 11 10.98 -1.91 -2.60
N ILE A 12 11.56 -3.07 -2.89
CA ILE A 12 10.83 -4.35 -2.96
C ILE A 12 10.28 -4.73 -1.58
N VAL A 13 11.05 -4.56 -0.50
CA VAL A 13 10.59 -4.80 0.87
C VAL A 13 9.40 -3.88 1.20
N GLY A 14 9.50 -2.60 0.88
CA GLY A 14 8.38 -1.65 1.02
C GLY A 14 7.16 -2.08 0.22
N PHE A 15 7.36 -2.57 -1.01
CA PHE A 15 6.27 -3.04 -1.87
C PHE A 15 5.55 -4.24 -1.24
N VAL A 16 6.31 -5.25 -0.80
CA VAL A 16 5.77 -6.46 -0.18
C VAL A 16 5.07 -6.12 1.14
N ALA A 17 5.68 -5.30 1.99
CA ALA A 17 5.07 -4.88 3.25
C ALA A 17 3.76 -4.10 3.02
N GLY A 18 3.76 -3.15 2.08
CA GLY A 18 2.57 -2.40 1.69
C GLY A 18 1.48 -3.30 1.12
N GLY A 19 1.83 -4.19 0.19
CA GLY A 19 0.91 -5.17 -0.39
C GLY A 19 0.31 -6.12 0.66
N ALA A 20 1.13 -6.62 1.59
CA ALA A 20 0.65 -7.45 2.69
C ALA A 20 -0.40 -6.70 3.54
N THR A 21 -0.13 -5.45 3.91
CA THR A 21 -1.09 -4.64 4.68
C THR A 21 -2.40 -4.39 3.93
N ALA A 22 -2.35 -4.23 2.60
CA ALA A 22 -3.54 -4.04 1.77
C ALA A 22 -4.44 -5.28 1.73
N VAL A 23 -3.87 -6.47 1.91
CA VAL A 23 -4.60 -7.76 1.94
C VAL A 23 -5.08 -8.10 3.36
N THR A 24 -4.25 -7.86 4.39
CA THR A 24 -4.57 -8.26 5.76
C THR A 24 -5.54 -7.30 6.44
N MET A 25 -5.49 -6.00 6.16
CA MET A 25 -6.40 -5.03 6.77
C MET A 25 -7.88 -5.37 6.53
N PRO A 26 -8.35 -5.66 5.31
CA PRO A 26 -9.74 -6.06 5.10
C PRO A 26 -10.18 -7.31 5.88
N LEU A 27 -9.27 -8.27 6.09
CA LEU A 27 -9.55 -9.46 6.89
C LEU A 27 -9.72 -9.09 8.37
N LEU A 28 -8.86 -8.21 8.88
CA LEU A 28 -8.95 -7.67 10.23
C LEU A 28 -10.26 -6.89 10.43
N GLU A 29 -10.66 -6.08 9.47
CA GLU A 29 -11.90 -5.31 9.54
C GLU A 29 -13.15 -6.20 9.56
N ARG A 30 -13.14 -7.30 8.81
CA ARG A 30 -14.21 -8.32 8.89
C ARG A 30 -14.28 -8.96 10.29
N GLN A 31 -13.13 -9.23 10.91
CA GLN A 31 -13.09 -9.73 12.28
C GLN A 31 -13.60 -8.69 13.28
N LEU A 32 -13.26 -7.41 13.12
CA LEU A 32 -13.75 -6.30 13.93
C LEU A 32 -15.29 -6.18 13.88
N ALA A 33 -15.88 -6.34 12.70
CA ALA A 33 -17.33 -6.30 12.53
C ALA A 33 -18.07 -7.41 13.29
N GLN A 34 -17.43 -8.56 13.47
CA GLN A 34 -18.01 -9.74 14.10
C GLN A 34 -17.59 -9.90 15.58
N ALA A 35 -16.58 -9.16 16.03
CA ALA A 35 -16.02 -9.29 17.36
C ALA A 35 -16.97 -8.75 18.44
N ALA A 36 -16.99 -9.45 19.58
CA ALA A 36 -17.57 -8.95 20.82
C ALA A 36 -16.80 -7.72 21.34
N VAL A 37 -17.45 -6.92 22.18
CA VAL A 37 -16.99 -5.58 22.59
C VAL A 37 -15.63 -5.61 23.30
N ASP A 38 -15.41 -6.67 24.07
CA ASP A 38 -14.16 -7.00 24.77
C ASP A 38 -12.97 -7.22 23.81
N ARG A 39 -13.17 -7.93 22.70
CA ARG A 39 -12.11 -8.26 21.73
C ARG A 39 -11.81 -7.14 20.73
N ARG A 40 -12.72 -6.18 20.55
CA ARG A 40 -12.54 -5.06 19.59
C ARG A 40 -11.34 -4.18 19.92
N GLY A 41 -11.03 -3.96 21.20
CA GLY A 41 -9.90 -3.14 21.62
C GLY A 41 -8.56 -3.68 21.10
N GLU A 42 -8.35 -4.99 21.22
CA GLU A 42 -7.13 -5.66 20.74
C GLU A 42 -7.02 -5.60 19.21
N LEU A 43 -8.13 -5.84 18.50
CA LEU A 43 -8.17 -5.79 17.04
C LEU A 43 -7.93 -4.38 16.50
N PHE A 44 -8.44 -3.33 17.16
CA PHE A 44 -8.13 -1.95 16.82
C PHE A 44 -6.65 -1.62 17.05
N ALA A 45 -6.06 -2.09 18.15
CA ALA A 45 -4.63 -1.93 18.40
C ALA A 45 -3.77 -2.61 17.33
N LEU A 46 -4.15 -3.83 16.91
CA LEU A 46 -3.50 -4.53 15.80
C LEU A 46 -3.63 -3.75 14.48
N GLY A 47 -4.83 -3.26 14.16
CA GLY A 47 -5.05 -2.50 12.93
C GLY A 47 -4.29 -1.18 12.90
N ASN A 48 -4.14 -0.49 14.04
CA ASN A 48 -3.28 0.68 14.15
C ASN A 48 -1.82 0.36 13.83
N LYS A 49 -1.29 -0.79 14.31
CA LYS A 49 0.05 -1.24 13.95
C LYS A 49 0.18 -1.55 12.47
N MET A 50 -0.82 -2.21 11.88
CA MET A 50 -0.84 -2.52 10.44
C MET A 50 -0.89 -1.26 9.58
N ILE A 51 -1.69 -0.25 9.96
CA ILE A 51 -1.74 1.05 9.28
C ILE A 51 -0.41 1.77 9.40
N GLN A 52 0.23 1.72 10.56
CA GLN A 52 1.55 2.33 10.74
C GLN A 52 2.60 1.66 9.86
N LEU A 53 2.60 0.32 9.80
CA LEU A 53 3.46 -0.43 8.88
C LEU A 53 3.20 -0.03 7.42
N GLY A 54 1.93 0.05 7.01
CA GLY A 54 1.53 0.46 5.67
C GLY A 54 2.01 1.88 5.31
N LYS A 55 1.94 2.82 6.26
CA LYS A 55 2.48 4.19 6.07
C LYS A 55 3.98 4.20 5.88
N VAL A 56 4.72 3.43 6.69
CA VAL A 56 6.19 3.32 6.58
C VAL A 56 6.56 2.68 5.25
N ALA A 57 5.90 1.59 4.88
CA ALA A 57 6.09 0.91 3.59
C ALA A 57 5.83 1.85 2.40
N MET A 58 4.74 2.62 2.46
CA MET A 58 4.41 3.61 1.44
C MET A 58 5.45 4.73 1.36
N GLY A 59 5.86 5.29 2.50
CA GLY A 59 6.91 6.30 2.55
C GLY A 59 8.21 5.78 1.93
N LEU A 60 8.58 4.54 2.24
CA LEU A 60 9.75 3.88 1.67
C LEU A 60 9.64 3.78 0.15
N LEU A 61 8.49 3.37 -0.40
CA LEU A 61 8.25 3.27 -1.84
C LEU A 61 8.31 4.63 -2.56
N LEU A 62 7.64 5.63 -2.00
CA LEU A 62 7.57 6.98 -2.57
C LEU A 62 8.91 7.70 -2.54
N ILE A 63 9.82 7.34 -1.64
CA ILE A 63 11.18 7.90 -1.59
C ILE A 63 12.12 7.09 -2.48
N SER A 64 12.15 5.76 -2.30
CA SER A 64 13.09 4.90 -3.02
C SER A 64 12.83 4.83 -4.52
N GLY A 65 11.57 4.89 -4.97
CA GLY A 65 11.22 4.87 -6.40
C GLY A 65 11.83 6.05 -7.18
N PRO A 66 11.51 7.31 -6.82
CA PRO A 66 12.11 8.48 -7.44
C PRO A 66 13.63 8.55 -7.26
N LEU A 67 14.16 8.13 -6.11
CA LEU A 67 15.61 8.12 -5.89
C LEU A 67 16.33 7.14 -6.83
N MET A 68 15.79 5.94 -7.03
CA MET A 68 16.33 5.00 -8.03
C MET A 68 16.21 5.56 -9.45
N TRP A 69 15.07 6.19 -9.78
CA TRP A 69 14.88 6.82 -11.09
C TRP A 69 15.94 7.90 -11.34
N TRP A 70 16.19 8.75 -10.35
CA TRP A 70 17.21 9.78 -10.44
C TRP A 70 18.61 9.19 -10.59
N LEU A 71 19.01 8.26 -9.72
CA LEU A 71 20.36 7.72 -9.70
C LEU A 71 20.69 6.86 -10.93
N LYS A 72 19.70 6.14 -11.47
CA LYS A 72 19.91 5.22 -12.60
C LYS A 72 19.66 5.86 -13.96
N TRP A 73 18.69 6.77 -14.07
CA TRP A 73 18.29 7.37 -15.36
C TRP A 73 18.32 8.89 -15.37
N GLY A 74 18.84 9.56 -14.35
CA GLY A 74 18.98 11.01 -14.35
C GLY A 74 17.65 11.77 -14.48
N LEU A 75 16.55 11.19 -14.00
CA LEU A 75 15.18 11.69 -14.18
C LEU A 75 14.66 11.69 -15.63
N VAL A 76 15.34 10.99 -16.53
CA VAL A 76 14.83 10.77 -17.89
C VAL A 76 13.71 9.74 -17.84
N VAL A 77 12.54 10.09 -18.36
CA VAL A 77 11.42 9.15 -18.49
C VAL A 77 11.78 8.11 -19.55
N PRO A 78 11.83 6.81 -19.23
CA PRO A 78 12.31 5.81 -20.18
C PRO A 78 11.33 5.55 -21.33
N ASN A 79 10.03 5.40 -21.04
CA ASN A 79 8.98 5.17 -22.03
C ASN A 79 7.57 5.41 -21.43
N HIS A 80 6.52 5.21 -22.23
CA HIS A 80 5.13 5.46 -21.83
C HIS A 80 4.61 4.57 -20.67
N TRP A 81 5.18 3.38 -20.46
CA TRP A 81 4.82 2.50 -19.34
C TRP A 81 5.16 3.11 -17.98
N PHE A 82 6.14 4.03 -17.94
CA PHE A 82 6.43 4.81 -16.74
C PHE A 82 5.20 5.60 -16.27
N PHE A 83 4.47 6.25 -17.19
CA PHE A 83 3.27 7.00 -16.83
C PHE A 83 2.13 6.07 -16.40
N ALA A 84 1.98 4.92 -17.05
CA ALA A 84 1.01 3.91 -16.64
C ALA A 84 1.28 3.43 -15.20
N LYS A 85 2.55 3.15 -14.87
CA LYS A 85 3.00 2.82 -13.52
C LYS A 85 2.63 3.92 -12.52
N MET A 86 2.93 5.19 -12.84
CA MET A 86 2.65 6.31 -11.95
C MET A 86 1.14 6.51 -11.74
N GLY A 87 0.32 6.32 -12.76
CA GLY A 87 -1.14 6.34 -12.62
C GLY A 87 -1.65 5.27 -11.67
N LEU A 88 -1.13 4.05 -11.76
CA LEU A 88 -1.49 2.95 -10.85
C LEU A 88 -1.04 3.21 -9.40
N ILE A 89 0.13 3.82 -9.21
CA ILE A 89 0.59 4.26 -7.87
C ILE A 89 -0.40 5.27 -7.27
N VAL A 90 -0.90 6.23 -8.06
CA VAL A 90 -1.93 7.18 -7.60
C VAL A 90 -3.20 6.45 -7.18
N VAL A 91 -3.67 5.46 -7.95
CA VAL A 91 -4.83 4.64 -7.58
C VAL A 91 -4.60 3.90 -6.26
N MET A 92 -3.43 3.29 -6.06
CA MET A 92 -3.06 2.64 -4.80
C MET A 92 -3.09 3.61 -3.63
N LEU A 93 -2.51 4.81 -3.78
CA LEU A 93 -2.49 5.84 -2.75
C LEU A 93 -3.90 6.24 -2.32
N VAL A 94 -4.79 6.48 -3.28
CA VAL A 94 -6.20 6.83 -3.00
C VAL A 94 -6.87 5.71 -2.21
N CYS A 95 -6.72 4.45 -2.64
CA CYS A 95 -7.34 3.31 -1.96
C CYS A 95 -6.83 3.15 -0.52
N ILE A 96 -5.52 3.29 -0.30
CA ILE A 96 -4.90 3.19 1.03
C ILE A 96 -5.39 4.31 1.95
N VAL A 97 -5.46 5.54 1.46
CA VAL A 97 -5.99 6.67 2.25
C VAL A 97 -7.46 6.45 2.59
N MET A 98 -8.28 6.04 1.62
CA MET A 98 -9.70 5.74 1.86
C MET A 98 -9.90 4.60 2.87
N SER A 99 -9.08 3.54 2.81
CA SER A 99 -9.12 2.45 3.78
C SER A 99 -8.75 2.92 5.19
N GLY A 100 -7.71 3.76 5.31
CA GLY A 100 -7.34 4.35 6.60
C GLY A 100 -8.43 5.25 7.19
N LEU A 101 -9.13 6.02 6.36
CA LEU A 101 -10.26 6.83 6.78
C LEU A 101 -11.46 5.98 7.22
N ALA A 102 -11.76 4.89 6.50
CA ALA A 102 -12.80 3.93 6.89
C ALA A 102 -12.47 3.29 8.24
N PHE A 103 -11.21 2.89 8.45
CA PHE A 103 -10.77 2.32 9.73
C PHE A 103 -10.94 3.30 10.90
N LYS A 104 -10.59 4.58 10.70
CA LYS A 104 -10.81 5.63 11.71
C LYS A 104 -12.29 5.82 12.03
N LYS A 105 -13.19 5.72 11.04
CA LYS A 105 -14.63 5.79 11.27
C LYS A 105 -15.16 4.60 12.07
N MET A 106 -14.65 3.40 11.83
CA MET A 106 -15.01 2.23 12.64
C MET A 106 -14.55 2.38 14.10
N GLN A 107 -13.37 2.96 14.34
CA GLN A 107 -12.94 3.29 15.70
C GLN A 107 -13.87 4.29 16.40
N ALA A 108 -14.48 5.19 15.64
CA ALA A 108 -15.50 6.13 16.13
C ALA A 108 -16.90 5.50 16.29
N GLY A 109 -17.04 4.19 16.05
CA GLY A 109 -18.29 3.44 16.21
C GLY A 109 -19.15 3.35 14.95
N ASP A 110 -18.77 3.98 13.84
CA ASP A 110 -19.47 3.85 12.56
C ASP A 110 -19.06 2.54 11.88
N MET A 111 -19.83 1.49 12.16
CA MET A 111 -19.62 0.17 11.55
C MET A 111 -20.23 0.05 10.15
N SER A 112 -20.94 1.06 9.63
CA SER A 112 -21.54 1.01 8.28
C SER A 112 -20.49 1.02 7.17
N VAL A 113 -19.28 1.47 7.48
CA VAL A 113 -18.14 1.49 6.56
C VAL A 113 -17.33 0.18 6.57
N ALA A 114 -17.67 -0.77 7.46
CA ALA A 114 -17.03 -2.07 7.52
C ALA A 114 -17.25 -2.82 6.19
N GLY A 115 -16.16 -3.36 5.62
CA GLY A 115 -16.20 -4.10 4.36
C GLY A 115 -15.91 -3.28 3.10
N ARG A 116 -15.97 -1.94 3.15
CA ARG A 116 -15.46 -1.09 2.03
C ARG A 116 -13.98 -1.34 1.78
N SER A 117 -13.22 -1.63 2.82
CA SER A 117 -11.81 -2.00 2.74
C SER A 117 -11.55 -3.24 1.90
N ALA A 118 -12.47 -4.21 1.81
CA ALA A 118 -12.24 -5.41 1.01
C ALA A 118 -12.12 -5.09 -0.48
N VAL A 119 -13.01 -4.24 -0.99
CA VAL A 119 -12.95 -3.76 -2.36
C VAL A 119 -11.72 -2.89 -2.57
N LEU A 120 -11.44 -1.95 -1.66
CA LEU A 120 -10.26 -1.09 -1.75
C LEU A 120 -8.94 -1.87 -1.70
N GLY A 121 -8.87 -2.91 -0.88
CA GLY A 121 -7.72 -3.82 -0.78
C GLY A 121 -7.52 -4.62 -2.06
N LEU A 122 -8.60 -5.15 -2.65
CA LEU A 122 -8.54 -5.83 -3.94
C LEU A 122 -8.09 -4.89 -5.06
N ILE A 123 -8.64 -3.67 -5.14
CA ILE A 123 -8.20 -2.66 -6.11
C ILE A 123 -6.73 -2.33 -5.91
N THR A 124 -6.28 -2.17 -4.66
CA THR A 124 -4.87 -1.91 -4.34
C THR A 124 -3.98 -3.06 -4.80
N LEU A 125 -4.41 -4.32 -4.62
CA LEU A 125 -3.66 -5.50 -5.04
C LEU A 125 -3.55 -5.59 -6.56
N VAL A 126 -4.67 -5.40 -7.27
CA VAL A 126 -4.70 -5.41 -8.75
C VAL A 126 -3.85 -4.26 -9.31
N ALA A 127 -3.98 -3.06 -8.74
CA ALA A 127 -3.15 -1.93 -9.11
C ALA A 127 -1.67 -2.21 -8.83
N GLY A 128 -1.34 -2.82 -7.70
CA GLY A 128 0.02 -3.24 -7.35
C GLY A 128 0.60 -4.24 -8.34
N ALA A 129 -0.15 -5.26 -8.73
CA ALA A 129 0.26 -6.21 -9.78
C ALA A 129 0.52 -5.48 -11.11
N GLY A 130 -0.34 -4.53 -11.48
CA GLY A 130 -0.12 -3.65 -12.63
C GLY A 130 1.13 -2.77 -12.50
N VAL A 131 1.43 -2.24 -11.31
CA VAL A 131 2.67 -1.49 -11.03
C VAL A 131 3.90 -2.34 -11.28
N LEU A 132 3.89 -3.61 -10.85
CA LEU A 132 5.01 -4.53 -11.11
C LEU A 132 5.17 -4.79 -12.60
N LEU A 133 4.09 -5.13 -13.31
CA LEU A 133 4.12 -5.40 -14.74
C LEU A 133 4.64 -4.17 -15.53
N THR A 134 4.06 -3.01 -15.28
CA THR A 134 4.44 -1.76 -15.94
C THR A 134 5.85 -1.31 -15.54
N ALA A 135 6.32 -1.62 -14.33
CA ALA A 135 7.72 -1.38 -13.95
C ALA A 135 8.69 -2.23 -14.76
N VAL A 136 8.40 -3.52 -14.99
CA VAL A 136 9.23 -4.38 -15.84
C VAL A 136 9.29 -3.80 -17.26
N LEU A 137 8.14 -3.42 -17.84
CA LEU A 137 8.07 -2.87 -19.20
C LEU A 137 8.70 -1.47 -19.32
N ALA A 138 8.69 -0.67 -18.26
CA ALA A 138 9.29 0.66 -18.25
C ALA A 138 10.82 0.63 -18.19
N PHE A 139 11.40 -0.42 -17.61
CA PHE A 139 12.79 -0.39 -17.12
C PHE A 139 13.67 -1.58 -17.54
N ASN A 140 13.12 -2.48 -18.36
CA ASN A 140 13.85 -3.50 -19.11
C ASN A 140 14.27 -2.93 -20.47
#